data_AF-A0A255R2Y2-F1
#
_entry.id   AF-A0A255R2Y2-F1
#
_cell.length_a   1.000
_cell.length_b   1.000
_cell.length_c   1.000
_cell.angle_alpha   90.00
_cell.angle_beta   90.00
_cell.angle_gamma   90.00
#
_symmetry.space_group_name_H-M   'P 1'
#
loop_
_entity.id
_entity.type
_entity.pdbx_description
1 polymer ?
#
loop_
_entity_poly.entity_id
_entity_poly.type
_entity_poly.pdbx_seq_one_letter_code
_entity_poly.pdbx_strand_id
1 'polypeptide(L)'
;MSQILHTCLNALEPEQANFMFQLISHVVNKAARPEVTEVRPKELECDVVRFQNNKDKWVALVGLLDGYPYEIFTGLQDDDEGIMLPKSVTHGKIVKQVNEDGTKRYDFQFVNKRGYKTTVEGLSEKFNPEYWNYAKLISGVLRYRMPIAHVVKLVGSLQLQNESINTWKIGVERALKKYVNDGTFTEKENEDTI
;
A
#
# COMPACT_ATOMS: atom_id res chain seq x y z
N MET A 1 11.69 -17.42 23.79
CA MET A 1 11.65 -18.28 22.59
C MET A 1 12.68 -19.37 22.74
N SER A 2 12.28 -20.61 22.47
CA SER A 2 12.77 -21.87 23.07
C SER A 2 14.18 -22.31 22.62
N GLN A 3 14.98 -22.88 23.54
CA GLN A 3 16.25 -23.58 23.30
C GLN A 3 16.15 -24.61 22.14
N ILE A 4 14.96 -25.17 21.97
CA ILE A 4 14.62 -26.15 20.92
C ILE A 4 14.69 -25.50 19.54
N LEU A 5 14.19 -24.26 19.38
CA LEU A 5 14.16 -23.56 18.10
C LEU A 5 15.57 -23.26 17.58
N HIS A 6 16.45 -22.80 18.49
CA HIS A 6 17.86 -22.53 18.18
C HIS A 6 18.62 -23.81 17.81
N THR A 7 18.30 -24.92 18.48
CA THR A 7 18.90 -26.23 18.16
C THR A 7 18.44 -26.73 16.79
N CYS A 8 17.16 -26.57 16.45
CA CYS A 8 16.62 -26.94 15.15
C CYS A 8 17.18 -26.10 13.99
N LEU A 9 17.33 -24.78 14.17
CA LEU A 9 17.88 -23.90 13.13
C LEU A 9 19.35 -24.19 12.82
N ASN A 10 20.15 -24.54 13.83
CA ASN A 10 21.57 -24.88 13.65
C ASN A 10 21.81 -26.28 13.03
N ALA A 11 20.76 -27.10 12.92
CA ALA A 11 20.83 -28.42 12.28
C ALA A 11 20.45 -28.38 10.79
N LEU A 12 20.11 -27.20 10.26
CA LEU A 12 19.76 -26.99 8.85
C LEU A 12 20.91 -26.35 8.09
N GLU A 13 20.95 -26.57 6.78
CA GLU A 13 21.83 -25.81 5.89
C GLU A 13 21.52 -24.31 5.99
N PRO A 14 22.52 -23.40 5.85
CA PRO A 14 22.34 -21.97 6.09
C PRO A 14 21.17 -21.33 5.31
N GLU A 15 20.97 -21.76 4.07
CA GLU A 15 19.88 -21.29 3.21
C GLU A 15 18.49 -21.71 3.74
N GLN A 16 18.37 -22.96 4.20
CA GLN A 16 17.15 -23.51 4.79
C GLN A 16 16.86 -22.90 6.16
N ALA A 17 17.89 -22.67 6.98
CA ALA A 17 17.76 -22.00 8.26
C ALA A 17 17.26 -20.55 8.07
N ASN A 18 17.79 -19.84 7.06
CA ASN A 18 17.34 -18.49 6.73
C ASN A 18 15.89 -18.46 6.24
N PHE A 19 15.50 -19.38 5.37
CA PHE A 19 14.11 -19.53 4.92
C PHE A 19 13.17 -19.86 6.09
N MET A 20 13.55 -20.79 6.96
CA MET A 20 12.77 -21.14 8.16
C MET A 20 12.67 -19.97 9.14
N PHE A 21 13.73 -19.18 9.30
CA PHE A 21 13.71 -17.98 10.13
C PHE A 21 12.77 -16.90 9.56
N GLN A 22 12.77 -16.71 8.24
CA GLN A 22 11.81 -15.84 7.56
C GLN A 22 10.37 -16.35 7.73
N LEU A 23 10.14 -17.65 7.57
CA LEU A 23 8.83 -18.29 7.76
C LEU A 23 8.33 -18.17 9.21
N ILE A 24 9.21 -18.40 10.20
CA ILE A 24 8.87 -18.25 11.62
C ILE A 24 8.56 -16.79 11.94
N SER A 25 9.39 -15.85 11.48
CA SER A 25 9.15 -14.42 11.66
C SER A 25 7.82 -14.01 11.04
N HIS A 26 7.50 -14.53 9.86
CA HIS A 26 6.22 -14.32 9.18
C HIS A 26 5.03 -14.88 9.98
N VAL A 27 5.13 -16.12 10.46
CA VAL A 27 4.05 -16.77 11.26
C VAL A 27 3.85 -16.05 12.60
N VAL A 28 4.93 -15.62 13.26
CA VAL A 28 4.87 -14.87 14.52
C VAL A 28 4.26 -13.48 14.30
N ASN A 29 4.63 -12.79 13.21
CA ASN A 29 4.07 -11.48 12.86
C ASN A 29 2.59 -11.54 12.47
N LYS A 30 2.10 -12.67 11.95
CA LYS A 30 0.67 -12.85 11.60
C LYS A 30 -0.27 -12.83 12.83
N ALA A 31 0.22 -13.21 14.00
CA ALA A 31 -0.58 -13.28 15.23
C ALA A 31 -0.55 -11.99 16.06
N ALA A 32 0.49 -11.16 15.89
CA ALA A 32 0.62 -9.89 16.57
C ALA A 32 -0.03 -8.76 15.76
N ARG A 33 -0.68 -7.80 16.43
CA ARG A 33 -1.10 -6.58 15.74
C ARG A 33 0.17 -5.83 15.31
N PRO A 34 0.24 -5.27 14.08
CA PRO A 34 1.40 -4.49 13.68
C PRO A 34 1.60 -3.33 14.66
N GLU A 35 2.85 -3.08 15.05
CA GLU A 35 3.14 -1.97 15.97
C GLU A 35 2.87 -0.62 15.30
N VAL A 36 2.35 0.32 16.08
CA VAL A 36 2.13 1.70 15.64
C VAL A 36 3.48 2.39 15.54
N THR A 37 3.83 2.85 14.34
CA THR A 37 5.07 3.57 14.10
C THR A 37 4.84 5.07 14.34
N GLU A 38 5.49 5.63 15.37
CA GLU A 38 5.38 7.07 15.69
C GLU A 38 5.97 7.95 14.59
N VAL A 39 7.06 7.51 13.97
CA VAL A 39 7.74 8.21 12.88
C VAL A 39 7.24 7.70 11.54
N ARG A 40 6.61 8.58 10.75
CA ARG A 40 6.18 8.25 9.39
C ARG A 40 7.39 7.90 8.51
N PRO A 41 7.42 6.72 7.86
CA PRO A 41 8.48 6.34 6.93
C PRO A 41 8.67 7.37 5.81
N LYS A 42 9.91 7.48 5.32
CA LYS A 42 10.23 8.30 4.14
C LYS A 42 9.75 7.64 2.85
N GLU A 43 9.78 6.31 2.82
CA GLU A 43 9.43 5.49 1.68
C GLU A 43 8.50 4.36 2.12
N LEU A 44 7.58 3.99 1.24
CA LEU A 44 6.69 2.83 1.40
C LEU A 44 6.70 2.05 0.09
N GLU A 45 6.76 0.72 0.19
CA GLU A 45 6.39 -0.13 -0.96
C GLU A 45 4.92 0.13 -1.29
N CYS A 46 4.53 -0.02 -2.55
CA CYS A 46 3.22 0.40 -3.00
C CYS A 46 2.61 -0.54 -4.01
N ASP A 47 1.38 -0.95 -3.75
CA ASP A 47 0.54 -1.66 -4.72
C ASP A 47 -0.32 -0.67 -5.50
N VAL A 48 -0.51 -0.93 -6.79
CA VAL A 48 -1.35 -0.11 -7.67
C VAL A 48 -2.64 -0.87 -8.00
N VAL A 49 -3.72 -0.48 -7.34
CA VAL A 49 -5.05 -1.02 -7.56
C VAL A 49 -5.83 -0.10 -8.49
N ARG A 50 -6.36 -0.65 -9.58
CA ARG A 50 -7.23 0.09 -10.50
C ARG A 50 -8.65 -0.41 -10.38
N PHE A 51 -9.59 0.51 -10.44
CA PHE A 51 -11.01 0.18 -10.50
C PHE A 51 -11.73 1.18 -11.38
N GLN A 52 -12.80 0.71 -12.01
CA GLN A 52 -13.68 1.57 -12.78
C GLN A 52 -15.01 1.67 -12.04
N ASN A 53 -15.61 2.84 -12.16
CA ASN A 53 -16.90 3.14 -11.61
C ASN A 53 -17.67 3.99 -12.60
N ASN A 54 -18.78 3.47 -13.12
CA ASN A 54 -19.47 4.05 -14.26
C ASN A 54 -18.48 4.33 -15.42
N LYS A 55 -18.29 5.60 -15.78
CA LYS A 55 -17.35 6.02 -16.82
C LYS A 55 -15.97 6.38 -16.26
N ASP A 56 -15.87 6.61 -14.96
CA ASP A 56 -14.66 7.11 -14.31
C ASP A 56 -13.73 5.96 -13.97
N LYS A 57 -12.47 6.11 -14.38
CA LYS A 57 -11.40 5.19 -14.04
C LYS A 57 -10.65 5.78 -12.86
N TRP A 58 -10.33 4.93 -11.90
CA TRP A 58 -9.68 5.33 -10.67
C TRP A 58 -8.45 4.49 -10.43
N VAL A 59 -7.48 5.09 -9.75
CA VAL A 59 -6.31 4.41 -9.22
C VAL A 59 -6.25 4.61 -7.71
N ALA A 60 -5.89 3.55 -7.00
CA ALA A 60 -5.53 3.56 -5.60
C ALA A 60 -4.10 3.01 -5.46
N LEU A 61 -3.22 3.83 -4.93
CA LEU A 61 -1.86 3.53 -4.53
C LEU A 61 -1.90 3.18 -3.04
N VAL A 62 -1.75 1.90 -2.72
CA VAL A 62 -1.77 1.40 -1.34
C VAL A 62 -0.33 1.28 -0.87
N GLY A 63 0.09 2.21 -0.02
CA GLY A 63 1.40 2.20 0.63
C GLY A 63 1.43 1.16 1.73
N LEU A 64 2.43 0.29 1.70
CA LEU A 64 2.65 -0.82 2.61
C LEU A 64 3.83 -0.51 3.54
N LEU A 65 3.63 -0.74 4.83
CA LEU A 65 4.71 -0.77 5.82
C LEU A 65 4.78 -2.19 6.38
N ASP A 66 5.89 -2.86 6.09
CA ASP A 66 6.11 -4.28 6.40
C ASP A 66 5.00 -5.16 5.83
N GLY A 67 4.54 -4.85 4.61
CA GLY A 67 3.49 -5.60 3.89
C GLY A 67 2.07 -5.31 4.32
N TYR A 68 1.89 -4.55 5.38
CA TYR A 68 0.56 -4.16 5.85
C TYR A 68 0.20 -2.79 5.29
N PRO A 69 -1.05 -2.60 4.80
CA PRO A 69 -1.54 -1.29 4.39
C PRO A 69 -1.32 -0.25 5.49
N TYR A 70 -0.60 0.81 5.13
CA TYR A 70 -0.19 1.88 6.02
C TYR A 70 -0.79 3.21 5.57
N GLU A 71 -0.83 3.47 4.26
CA GLU A 71 -1.45 4.66 3.68
C GLU A 71 -2.13 4.32 2.34
N ILE A 72 -3.06 5.17 1.92
CA ILE A 72 -3.71 5.06 0.62
C ILE A 72 -3.81 6.43 -0.04
N PHE A 73 -3.44 6.48 -1.31
CA PHE A 73 -3.58 7.64 -2.18
C PHE A 73 -4.45 7.24 -3.35
N THR A 74 -5.46 8.02 -3.68
CA THR A 74 -6.40 7.64 -4.74
C THR A 74 -6.94 8.86 -5.45
N GLY A 75 -7.13 8.71 -6.75
CA GLY A 75 -7.72 9.73 -7.61
C GLY A 75 -8.09 9.15 -8.96
N LEU A 76 -8.57 10.03 -9.83
CA LEU A 76 -8.93 9.68 -11.20
C LEU A 76 -7.70 9.20 -11.96
N GLN A 77 -7.91 8.22 -12.83
CA GLN A 77 -6.92 7.80 -13.81
C GLN A 77 -7.15 8.60 -15.08
N ASP A 78 -6.71 9.86 -15.04
CA ASP A 78 -6.87 10.87 -16.06
C ASP A 78 -5.57 11.69 -16.21
N ASP A 79 -5.33 12.26 -17.39
CA ASP A 79 -4.11 13.00 -17.70
C ASP A 79 -4.15 14.45 -17.17
N ASP A 80 -5.34 15.05 -17.03
CA ASP A 80 -5.52 16.45 -16.63
C ASP A 80 -5.73 16.57 -15.12
N GLU A 81 -6.69 15.82 -14.58
CA GLU A 81 -7.15 15.95 -13.19
C GLU A 81 -6.70 14.79 -12.28
N GLY A 82 -5.80 13.93 -12.77
CA GLY A 82 -5.51 12.67 -12.11
C GLY A 82 -4.08 12.15 -12.28
N ILE A 83 -3.97 10.82 -12.22
CA ILE A 83 -2.72 10.09 -12.41
C ILE A 83 -2.92 9.03 -13.48
N MET A 84 -2.32 9.26 -14.65
CA MET A 84 -2.18 8.20 -15.64
C MET A 84 -0.92 7.37 -15.38
N LEU A 85 -1.12 6.08 -15.14
CA LEU A 85 -0.05 5.09 -15.05
C LEU A 85 -0.17 4.08 -16.18
N PRO A 86 0.94 3.66 -16.82
CA PRO A 86 0.92 2.55 -17.76
C PRO A 86 0.30 1.30 -17.12
N LYS A 87 -0.49 0.54 -17.89
CA LYS A 87 -1.20 -0.65 -17.38
C LYS A 87 -0.27 -1.72 -16.79
N SER A 88 0.98 -1.78 -17.24
CA SER A 88 1.98 -2.72 -16.73
C SER A 88 2.45 -2.39 -15.30
N VAL A 89 2.23 -1.16 -14.83
CA VAL A 89 2.69 -0.72 -13.51
C VAL A 89 1.70 -1.21 -12.46
N THR A 90 2.09 -2.24 -11.73
CA THR A 90 1.27 -2.84 -10.67
C THR A 90 1.84 -2.60 -9.28
N HIS A 91 3.12 -2.22 -9.19
CA HIS A 91 3.84 -1.95 -7.95
C HIS A 91 4.76 -0.74 -8.15
N GLY A 92 5.19 -0.14 -7.05
CA GLY A 92 6.14 0.97 -7.03
C GLY A 92 6.47 1.37 -5.59
N LYS A 93 6.89 2.62 -5.40
CA LYS A 93 7.18 3.20 -4.09
C LYS A 93 6.51 4.55 -3.92
N ILE A 94 6.03 4.82 -2.73
CA ILE A 94 5.58 6.16 -2.34
C ILE A 94 6.72 6.82 -1.57
N VAL A 95 7.16 7.98 -2.04
CA VAL A 95 8.28 8.71 -1.46
C VAL A 95 7.80 10.06 -0.96
N LYS A 96 8.06 10.35 0.32
CA LYS A 96 7.80 11.65 0.91
C LYS A 96 8.96 12.59 0.61
N GLN A 97 8.68 13.67 -0.10
CA GLN A 97 9.63 14.75 -0.36
C GLN A 97 9.35 15.97 0.51
N VAL A 98 10.42 16.67 0.85
CA VAL A 98 10.37 18.00 1.48
C VAL A 98 10.95 18.97 0.48
N ASN A 99 10.14 19.90 0.00
CA ASN A 99 10.56 20.93 -0.94
C ASN A 99 11.45 21.97 -0.23
N GLU A 100 12.15 22.79 -1.02
CA GLU A 100 13.04 23.85 -0.51
C GLU A 100 12.31 24.89 0.36
N ASP A 101 11.03 25.14 0.08
CA ASP A 101 10.16 26.03 0.86
C ASP A 101 9.62 25.39 2.16
N GLY A 102 10.01 24.15 2.45
CA GLY A 102 9.57 23.39 3.62
C GLY A 102 8.22 22.68 3.47
N THR A 103 7.54 22.85 2.32
CA THR A 103 6.30 22.12 2.02
C THR A 103 6.60 20.64 1.78
N LYS A 104 5.60 19.78 1.99
CA LYS A 104 5.73 18.33 1.87
C LYS A 104 4.87 17.83 0.72
N ARG A 105 5.47 17.05 -0.19
CA ARG A 105 4.76 16.37 -1.26
C ARG A 105 5.01 14.86 -1.22
N TYR A 106 4.14 14.11 -1.87
CA TYR A 106 4.28 12.66 -2.04
C TYR A 106 4.40 12.35 -3.51
N ASP A 107 5.38 11.53 -3.84
CA ASP A 107 5.67 11.13 -5.20
C ASP A 107 5.52 9.61 -5.32
N PHE A 108 5.05 9.14 -6.47
CA PHE A 108 5.01 7.72 -6.80
C PHE A 108 6.15 7.37 -7.76
N GLN A 109 7.02 6.45 -7.36
CA GLN A 109 8.13 5.98 -8.18
C GLN A 109 7.88 4.55 -8.64
N PHE A 110 8.17 4.26 -9.90
CA PHE A 110 8.12 2.91 -10.44
C PHE A 110 9.23 2.67 -11.46
N VAL A 111 9.52 1.41 -11.75
CA VAL A 111 10.44 1.02 -12.82
C VAL A 111 9.64 0.75 -14.08
N ASN A 112 9.95 1.45 -15.16
CA ASN A 112 9.28 1.23 -16.44
C ASN A 112 9.81 -0.05 -17.13
N LYS A 113 9.17 -0.46 -18.23
CA LYS A 113 9.56 -1.67 -18.98
C LYS A 113 11.01 -1.69 -19.50
N ARG A 114 11.69 -0.55 -19.51
CA ARG A 114 13.08 -0.40 -19.96
C ARG A 114 14.08 -0.38 -18.79
N GLY A 115 13.62 -0.63 -17.56
CA GLY A 115 14.46 -0.60 -16.35
C GLY A 115 14.72 0.79 -15.78
N TYR A 116 14.14 1.85 -16.35
CA TYR A 116 14.36 3.21 -15.84
C TYR A 116 13.37 3.57 -14.75
N LYS A 117 13.90 4.16 -13.68
CA LYS A 117 13.11 4.81 -12.63
C LYS A 117 12.31 5.96 -13.24
N THR A 118 11.01 5.96 -13.01
CA THR A 118 10.07 6.99 -13.41
C THR A 118 9.37 7.51 -12.16
N THR A 119 9.22 8.82 -12.04
CA THR A 119 8.60 9.47 -10.88
C THR A 119 7.37 10.24 -11.34
N VAL A 120 6.25 10.01 -10.67
CA VAL A 120 5.05 10.86 -10.75
C VAL A 120 5.04 11.73 -9.50
N GLU A 121 5.33 13.01 -9.68
CA GLU A 121 5.42 13.95 -8.57
C GLU A 121 4.04 14.52 -8.17
N GLY A 122 3.93 14.92 -6.91
CA GLY A 122 2.80 15.74 -6.45
C GLY A 122 1.46 14.98 -6.39
N LEU A 123 1.46 13.72 -5.93
CA LEU A 123 0.25 12.92 -5.76
C LEU A 123 -0.85 13.71 -5.03
N SER A 124 -0.49 14.39 -3.94
CA SER A 124 -1.42 15.14 -3.10
C SER A 124 -2.04 16.37 -3.77
N GLU A 125 -1.41 16.90 -4.81
CA GLU A 125 -1.84 18.13 -5.52
C GLU A 125 -2.70 17.80 -6.74
N LYS A 126 -2.56 16.57 -7.26
CA LYS A 126 -3.28 16.08 -8.45
C LYS A 126 -4.69 15.56 -8.16
N PHE A 127 -5.15 15.60 -6.91
CA PHE A 127 -6.43 15.00 -6.54
C PHE A 127 -7.47 16.04 -6.14
N ASN A 128 -8.72 15.77 -6.50
CA ASN A 128 -9.84 16.57 -6.03
C ASN A 128 -9.84 16.63 -4.48
N PRO A 129 -9.96 17.84 -3.87
CA PRO A 129 -9.82 18.04 -2.43
C PRO A 129 -10.75 17.20 -1.56
N GLU A 130 -11.98 16.92 -2.03
CA GLU A 130 -12.95 16.12 -1.28
C GLU A 130 -12.44 14.68 -1.09
N TYR A 131 -12.08 14.02 -2.20
CA TYR A 131 -11.54 12.66 -2.18
C TYR A 131 -10.23 12.58 -1.41
N TRP A 132 -9.38 13.60 -1.54
CA TRP A 132 -8.11 13.68 -0.83
C TRP A 132 -8.29 13.73 0.69
N ASN A 133 -9.30 14.47 1.18
CA ASN A 133 -9.58 14.53 2.61
C ASN A 133 -10.00 13.17 3.17
N TYR A 134 -10.81 12.40 2.45
CA TYR A 134 -11.15 11.03 2.85
C TYR A 134 -9.96 10.08 2.76
N ALA A 135 -9.12 10.18 1.72
CA ALA A 135 -7.89 9.40 1.62
C ALA A 135 -6.93 9.67 2.78
N LYS A 136 -6.80 10.93 3.23
CA LYS A 136 -6.05 11.30 4.44
C LYS A 136 -6.64 10.70 5.71
N LEU A 137 -7.97 10.72 5.86
CA LEU A 137 -8.64 10.13 7.02
C LEU A 137 -8.37 8.62 7.08
N ILE A 138 -8.55 7.92 5.96
CA ILE A 138 -8.31 6.47 5.86
C ILE A 138 -6.83 6.16 6.12
N SER A 139 -5.91 6.95 5.57
CA SER A 139 -4.49 6.85 5.87
C SER A 139 -4.18 7.12 7.34
N GLY A 140 -4.91 8.00 8.03
CA GLY A 140 -4.82 8.16 9.48
C GLY A 140 -5.19 6.88 10.21
N VAL A 141 -6.33 6.28 9.86
CA VAL A 141 -6.81 5.03 10.47
C VAL A 141 -5.83 3.87 10.24
N LEU A 142 -5.31 3.72 9.02
CA LEU A 142 -4.33 2.69 8.66
C LEU A 142 -3.02 2.83 9.44
N ARG A 143 -2.53 4.06 9.62
CA ARG A 143 -1.31 4.34 10.40
C ARG A 143 -1.42 3.95 11.87
N TYR A 144 -2.61 4.04 12.45
CA TYR A 144 -2.90 3.53 13.80
C TYR A 144 -3.03 2.01 13.86
N ARG A 145 -2.67 1.31 12.77
CA ARG A 145 -2.66 -0.16 12.65
C ARG A 145 -4.00 -0.77 13.04
N MET A 146 -5.10 -0.07 12.74
CA MET A 146 -6.43 -0.61 12.89
C MET A 146 -6.55 -1.87 12.02
N PRO A 147 -7.10 -2.99 12.54
CA PRO A 147 -7.27 -4.21 11.76
C PRO A 147 -7.97 -3.93 10.43
N ILE A 148 -7.42 -4.42 9.32
CA ILE A 148 -7.90 -4.08 7.97
C ILE A 148 -9.39 -4.38 7.78
N ALA A 149 -9.89 -5.49 8.36
CA ALA A 149 -11.32 -5.80 8.35
C ALA A 149 -12.19 -4.68 8.96
N HIS A 150 -11.71 -4.03 10.02
CA HIS A 150 -12.37 -2.89 10.65
C HIS A 150 -12.24 -1.62 9.79
N VAL A 151 -11.09 -1.40 9.15
CA VAL A 151 -10.91 -0.27 8.22
C VAL A 151 -11.86 -0.40 7.04
N VAL A 152 -11.97 -1.59 6.45
CA VAL A 152 -12.92 -1.91 5.37
C VAL A 152 -14.35 -1.62 5.80
N LYS A 153 -14.75 -2.06 7.01
CA LYS A 153 -16.08 -1.77 7.57
C LYS A 153 -16.30 -0.26 7.79
N LEU A 154 -15.29 0.46 8.28
CA LEU A 154 -15.36 1.91 8.49
C LEU A 154 -15.55 2.64 7.15
N VAL A 155 -14.74 2.32 6.15
CA VAL A 155 -14.86 2.88 4.79
C VAL A 155 -16.26 2.60 4.25
N GLY A 156 -16.73 1.35 4.34
CA GLY A 156 -18.07 0.92 3.92
C GLY A 156 -19.22 1.63 4.65
N SER A 157 -18.98 2.16 5.86
CA SER A 157 -19.98 2.89 6.65
C SER A 157 -20.06 4.39 6.37
N LEU A 158 -19.08 4.97 5.66
CA LEU A 158 -19.06 6.41 5.35
C LEU A 158 -20.32 6.80 4.56
N GLN A 159 -21.11 7.74 5.09
CA GLN A 159 -22.29 8.28 4.42
C GLN A 159 -21.89 9.56 3.69
N LEU A 160 -21.83 9.49 2.36
CA LEU A 160 -21.33 10.57 1.53
C LEU A 160 -22.45 11.13 0.67
N GLN A 161 -22.42 12.44 0.42
CA GLN A 161 -23.57 13.19 -0.12
C GLN A 161 -23.78 13.01 -1.64
N ASN A 162 -22.77 12.51 -2.37
CA ASN A 162 -22.79 12.37 -3.84
C ASN A 162 -22.63 10.91 -4.27
N GLU A 163 -23.27 10.50 -5.36
CA GLU A 163 -23.16 9.16 -5.94
C GLU A 163 -21.71 8.82 -6.34
N SER A 164 -20.99 9.76 -6.95
CA SER A 164 -19.61 9.57 -7.44
C SER A 164 -18.65 9.18 -6.32
N ILE A 165 -18.80 9.82 -5.16
CA ILE A 165 -17.95 9.54 -4.00
C ILE A 165 -18.37 8.27 -3.25
N ASN A 166 -19.67 7.93 -3.23
CA ASN A 166 -20.14 6.67 -2.68
C ASN A 166 -19.58 5.47 -3.46
N THR A 167 -19.50 5.61 -4.77
CA THR A 167 -19.01 4.57 -5.66
C THR A 167 -17.47 4.51 -5.69
N TRP A 168 -16.78 5.65 -5.57
CA TRP A 168 -15.34 5.70 -5.25
C TRP A 168 -15.02 4.95 -3.95
N LYS A 169 -15.79 5.18 -2.88
CA LYS A 169 -15.66 4.50 -1.59
C LYS A 169 -15.75 2.98 -1.74
N ILE A 170 -16.66 2.46 -2.57
CA ILE A 170 -16.75 1.02 -2.87
C ILE A 170 -15.48 0.52 -3.58
N GLY A 171 -14.86 1.35 -4.43
CA GLY A 171 -13.55 1.06 -5.02
C GLY A 171 -12.44 0.94 -3.97
N VAL A 172 -12.37 1.90 -3.05
CA VAL A 172 -11.40 1.90 -1.94
C VAL A 172 -11.61 0.70 -1.02
N GLU A 173 -12.86 0.38 -0.68
CA GLU A 173 -13.21 -0.79 0.11
C GLU A 173 -12.66 -2.07 -0.55
N ARG A 174 -12.89 -2.24 -1.86
CA ARG A 174 -12.37 -3.39 -2.62
C ARG A 174 -10.85 -3.42 -2.69
N ALA A 175 -10.19 -2.27 -2.79
CA ALA A 175 -8.73 -2.21 -2.78
C ALA A 175 -8.16 -2.72 -1.44
N LEU A 176 -8.76 -2.30 -0.32
CA LEU A 176 -8.33 -2.72 1.02
C LEU A 176 -8.76 -4.15 1.38
N LYS A 177 -9.88 -4.64 0.82
CA LYS A 177 -10.40 -5.99 1.11
C LYS A 177 -9.42 -7.11 0.74
N LYS A 178 -8.52 -6.88 -0.22
CA LYS A 178 -7.47 -7.83 -0.59
C LYS A 178 -6.56 -8.20 0.59
N TYR A 179 -6.35 -7.27 1.52
CA TYR A 179 -5.48 -7.45 2.69
C TYR A 179 -6.21 -7.97 3.94
N VAL A 180 -7.49 -8.36 3.82
CA VAL A 180 -8.27 -8.89 4.97
C VAL A 180 -7.91 -10.34 5.27
N ASN A 181 -7.68 -11.15 4.24
CA ASN A 181 -7.34 -12.57 4.36
C ASN A 181 -5.84 -12.84 4.15
N ASP A 182 -5.17 -11.96 3.40
CA ASP A 182 -3.74 -12.03 3.16
C ASP A 182 -3.01 -11.43 4.37
N GLY A 183 -2.69 -12.29 5.34
CA GLY A 183 -1.74 -12.00 6.43
C GLY A 183 -0.30 -11.81 5.96
N THR A 184 -0.11 -11.15 4.82
CA THR A 184 1.08 -10.70 4.07
C THR A 184 1.69 -11.59 2.97
N PHE A 185 2.10 -10.85 1.91
CA PHE A 185 3.09 -11.07 0.85
C PHE A 185 2.89 -12.14 -0.24
N THR A 186 2.58 -11.66 -1.46
CA THR A 186 3.16 -12.28 -2.65
C THR A 186 4.66 -11.98 -2.65
N GLU A 187 5.49 -12.99 -2.40
CA GLU A 187 6.80 -13.05 -3.05
C GLU A 187 6.52 -13.06 -4.56
N LYS A 188 6.71 -11.92 -5.21
CA LYS A 188 6.86 -11.93 -6.66
C LYS A 188 8.33 -12.16 -6.92
N GLU A 189 8.65 -13.43 -7.10
CA GLU A 189 9.88 -13.87 -7.73
C GLU A 189 10.12 -13.02 -8.98
N ASN A 190 11.32 -12.44 -9.07
CA ASN A 190 11.84 -11.95 -10.32
C ASN A 190 12.13 -13.17 -11.19
N GLU A 191 11.12 -13.72 -11.86
CA GLU A 191 11.33 -14.56 -13.04
C GLU A 191 11.72 -13.66 -14.23
N ASP A 192 12.91 -13.06 -14.12
CA ASP A 192 13.74 -12.77 -15.29
C ASP A 192 14.80 -13.88 -15.32
N THR A 193 14.47 -15.00 -15.96
CA THR A 193 15.45 -16.03 -16.32
C THR A 193 15.20 -16.49 -17.75
N ILE A 194 16.14 -16.04 -18.60
CA ILE A 194 16.48 -16.42 -20.00
C ILE A 194 15.66 -15.74 -21.10
#